data_AF-A0A2D7V6C7-F1
#
_entry.id   AF-A0A2D7V6C7-F1
#
_cell.length_a   1.000
_cell.length_b   1.000
_cell.length_c   1.000
_cell.angle_alpha   90.00
_cell.angle_beta   90.00
_cell.angle_gamma   90.00
#
_symmetry.space_group_name_H-M   'P 1'
#
loop_
_entity.id
_entity.type
_entity.pdbx_description
1 polymer ?
#
loop_
_entity_poly.entity_id
_entity_poly.type
_entity_poly.pdbx_seq_one_letter_code
_entity_poly.pdbx_strand_id
1 'polypeptide(L)'
;MQYLYYALLTVVCWGTYGVCMHTGSVNMGDKENGRIMAFLWVGLAYFLTAVIAPLIILKIKGGNVAFWTYPTQGWQWSLIAGTLGAIGALGVLLAFGKMPSPAYVPVIMSIIFAGAPMVNAVVSTTKEGNWAFVKWPFVLGIAMAALGGYLITKHAPKPPKAPPAAEASRS
;
A
#
# COMPACT_ATOMS: atom_id res chain seq x y z
N MET A 1 -20.33 14.04 4.17
CA MET A 1 -19.13 14.35 3.35
C MET A 1 -17.81 14.37 4.13
N GLN A 2 -17.80 14.48 5.47
CA GLN A 2 -16.55 14.55 6.23
C GLN A 2 -15.63 13.32 6.08
N TYR A 3 -16.14 12.11 5.87
CA TYR A 3 -15.27 10.96 5.65
C TYR A 3 -14.41 11.07 4.36
N LEU A 4 -14.84 11.87 3.38
CA LEU A 4 -14.12 12.00 2.10
C LEU A 4 -12.75 12.64 2.27
N TYR A 5 -12.60 13.65 3.14
CA TYR A 5 -11.29 14.28 3.30
C TYR A 5 -10.28 13.33 3.96
N TYR A 6 -10.70 12.50 4.91
CA TYR A 6 -9.84 11.45 5.48
C TYR A 6 -9.52 10.35 4.46
N ALA A 7 -10.50 9.97 3.62
CA ALA A 7 -10.27 9.02 2.54
C ALA A 7 -9.27 9.56 1.51
N LEU A 8 -9.41 10.83 1.11
CA LEU A 8 -8.48 11.47 0.18
C LEU A 8 -7.09 11.67 0.78
N LEU A 9 -6.99 12.02 2.07
CA LEU A 9 -5.71 12.02 2.80
C LEU A 9 -5.04 10.64 2.72
N THR A 10 -5.82 9.58 2.94
CA THR A 10 -5.35 8.19 2.81
C THR A 10 -4.85 7.90 1.40
N VAL A 11 -5.57 8.34 0.35
CA VAL A 11 -5.12 8.21 -1.05
C VAL A 11 -3.79 8.91 -1.29
N VAL A 12 -3.59 10.12 -0.75
CA VAL A 12 -2.32 10.86 -0.88
C VAL A 12 -1.18 10.15 -0.16
N CYS A 13 -1.40 9.73 1.09
CA CYS A 13 -0.41 9.02 1.89
C CYS A 13 0.02 7.70 1.21
N TRP A 14 -0.94 6.87 0.80
CA TRP A 14 -0.65 5.60 0.15
C TRP A 14 -0.15 5.74 -1.29
N GLY A 15 -0.59 6.77 -2.02
CA GLY A 15 -0.11 7.07 -3.37
C GLY A 15 1.37 7.46 -3.37
N THR A 16 1.80 8.28 -2.40
CA THR A 16 3.22 8.68 -2.25
C THR A 16 4.07 7.61 -1.56
N TYR A 17 3.46 6.73 -0.76
CA TYR A 17 4.12 5.66 -0.01
C TYR A 17 5.10 4.85 -0.86
N GLY A 18 4.70 4.38 -2.04
CA GLY A 18 5.56 3.55 -2.89
C GLY A 18 6.82 4.26 -3.38
N VAL A 19 6.73 5.56 -3.68
CA VAL A 19 7.87 6.38 -4.07
C VAL A 19 8.83 6.53 -2.89
N CYS A 20 8.30 6.89 -1.71
CA CYS A 20 9.09 7.01 -0.49
C CYS A 20 9.76 5.68 -0.09
N MET A 21 9.03 4.57 -0.19
CA MET A 21 9.53 3.23 0.14
C MET A 21 10.62 2.77 -0.81
N HIS A 22 10.42 2.92 -2.13
CA HIS A 22 11.44 2.56 -3.10
C HIS A 22 12.70 3.41 -2.90
N THR A 23 12.54 4.73 -2.83
CA THR A 23 13.64 5.68 -2.62
C THR A 23 14.39 5.40 -1.32
N GLY A 24 13.65 5.22 -0.21
CA GLY A 24 14.21 4.88 1.09
C GLY A 24 14.99 3.58 1.03
N SER A 25 14.44 2.52 0.44
CA SER A 25 15.10 1.21 0.35
C SER A 25 16.38 1.23 -0.50
N VAL A 26 16.41 2.02 -1.58
CA VAL A 26 17.61 2.19 -2.42
C VAL A 26 18.68 2.99 -1.68
N ASN A 27 18.28 4.04 -0.95
CA ASN A 27 19.19 4.92 -0.23
C ASN A 27 19.72 4.35 1.10
N MET A 28 19.29 3.13 1.50
CA MET A 28 19.90 2.43 2.63
C MET A 28 21.35 1.99 2.35
N GLY A 29 21.81 2.05 1.10
CA GLY A 29 23.20 1.75 0.74
C GLY A 29 23.57 0.26 0.73
N ASP A 30 22.68 -0.61 1.19
CA ASP A 30 22.83 -2.06 1.15
C ASP A 30 21.89 -2.68 0.09
N LYS A 31 22.47 -3.30 -0.94
CA LYS A 31 21.72 -3.91 -2.05
C LYS A 31 20.95 -5.16 -1.65
N GLU A 32 21.41 -5.88 -0.65
CA GLU A 32 20.79 -7.12 -0.18
C GLU A 32 19.73 -6.79 0.87
N ASN A 33 20.13 -6.06 1.91
CA ASN A 33 19.32 -5.84 3.12
C ASN A 33 18.58 -4.50 3.17
N GLY A 34 18.88 -3.54 2.28
CA GLY A 34 18.33 -2.18 2.34
C GLY A 34 16.80 -2.11 2.41
N ARG A 35 16.11 -3.08 1.82
CA ARG A 35 14.65 -3.21 1.92
C ARG A 35 14.19 -3.53 3.34
N ILE A 36 14.83 -4.49 4.01
CA ILE A 36 14.49 -4.86 5.38
C ILE A 36 14.89 -3.75 6.35
N MET A 37 16.04 -3.11 6.12
CA MET A 37 16.45 -1.92 6.88
C MET A 37 15.40 -0.80 6.77
N ALA A 38 14.90 -0.52 5.55
CA ALA A 38 13.82 0.44 5.36
C ALA A 38 12.51 0.00 6.04
N PHE A 39 12.20 -1.30 6.07
CA PHE A 39 11.01 -1.81 6.76
C PHE A 39 11.06 -1.59 8.28
N LEU A 40 12.23 -1.63 8.90
CA LEU A 40 12.37 -1.30 10.33
C LEU A 40 11.92 0.13 10.62
N TRP A 41 12.25 1.08 9.74
CA TRP A 41 11.80 2.47 9.86
C TRP A 41 10.28 2.60 9.67
N VAL A 42 9.67 1.79 8.81
CA VAL A 42 8.20 1.70 8.71
C VAL A 42 7.60 1.18 10.01
N GLY A 43 8.20 0.15 10.62
CA GLY A 43 7.78 -0.38 11.91
C GLY A 43 7.85 0.67 13.03
N LEU A 44 8.92 1.46 13.08
CA LEU A 44 9.04 2.59 13.99
C LEU A 44 7.94 3.62 13.75
N ALA A 45 7.67 3.99 12.50
CA ALA A 45 6.60 4.91 12.16
C ALA A 45 5.24 4.38 12.64
N TYR A 46 4.94 3.10 12.44
CA TYR A 46 3.72 2.47 12.92
C TYR A 46 3.61 2.51 14.44
N PHE A 47 4.70 2.28 15.18
CA PHE A 47 4.67 2.43 16.64
C PHE A 47 4.31 3.86 17.05
N LEU A 48 4.94 4.88 16.44
CA LEU A 48 4.64 6.28 16.73
C LEU A 48 3.18 6.64 16.40
N THR A 49 2.68 6.22 15.23
CA THR A 49 1.35 6.65 14.76
C THR A 49 0.21 5.77 15.23
N ALA A 50 0.43 4.48 15.47
CA ALA A 50 -0.61 3.51 15.84
C ALA A 50 -0.61 3.16 17.34
N VAL A 51 0.44 3.51 18.10
CA VAL A 51 0.48 3.34 19.56
C VAL A 51 0.56 4.68 20.27
N ILE A 52 1.59 5.49 20.01
CA ILE A 52 1.78 6.74 20.76
C ILE A 52 0.67 7.75 20.47
N ALA A 53 0.39 8.05 19.19
CA ALA A 53 -0.61 9.06 18.84
C ALA A 53 -2.02 8.73 19.38
N PRO A 54 -2.56 7.50 19.24
CA PRO A 54 -3.85 7.15 19.82
C PRO A 54 -3.88 7.25 21.35
N LEU A 55 -2.82 6.87 22.05
CA LEU A 55 -2.74 7.02 23.51
C LEU A 55 -2.81 8.49 23.93
N ILE A 56 -2.11 9.39 23.23
CA ILE A 56 -2.19 10.83 23.47
C ILE A 56 -3.61 11.35 23.22
N ILE A 57 -4.20 10.98 22.08
CA ILE A 57 -5.56 11.41 21.71
C ILE A 57 -6.59 10.93 22.74
N LEU A 58 -6.50 9.66 23.17
CA LEU A 58 -7.38 9.10 24.19
C LEU A 58 -7.21 9.83 25.52
N LYS A 59 -5.96 10.08 25.95
CA LYS A 59 -5.69 10.81 27.19
C LYS A 59 -6.29 12.22 27.16
N ILE A 60 -6.14 12.96 26.05
CA ILE A 60 -6.70 14.31 25.88
C ILE A 60 -8.23 14.27 25.89
N LYS A 61 -8.83 13.22 25.31
CA LYS A 61 -10.29 13.04 25.25
C LYS A 61 -10.91 12.39 26.50
N GLY A 62 -10.11 12.10 27.54
CA GLY A 62 -10.58 11.37 28.72
C GLY A 62 -11.00 9.91 28.44
N GLY A 63 -10.53 9.33 27.33
CA GLY A 63 -10.80 7.95 26.93
C GLY A 63 -9.97 6.93 27.70
N ASN A 64 -10.35 5.65 27.57
CA ASN A 64 -9.65 4.54 28.21
C ASN A 64 -8.30 4.27 27.51
N VAL A 65 -7.19 4.56 28.20
CA VAL A 65 -5.82 4.29 27.72
C VAL A 65 -5.33 2.87 28.03
N ALA A 66 -6.02 2.14 28.91
CA ALA A 66 -5.73 0.75 29.25
C ALA A 66 -6.24 -0.17 28.14
N PHE A 67 -5.61 -0.12 26.96
CA PHE A 67 -6.07 -0.80 25.75
C PHE A 67 -6.15 -2.34 25.86
N TRP A 68 -5.45 -2.92 26.84
CA TRP A 68 -5.59 -4.34 27.23
C TRP A 68 -6.96 -4.68 27.84
N THR A 69 -7.76 -3.69 28.23
CA THR A 69 -9.13 -3.88 28.74
C THR A 69 -10.21 -3.73 27.67
N TYR A 70 -9.81 -3.51 26.41
CA TYR A 70 -10.77 -3.33 25.32
C TYR A 70 -11.57 -4.60 25.03
N PRO A 71 -12.78 -4.49 24.46
CA PRO A 71 -13.59 -5.64 24.09
C PRO A 71 -12.82 -6.63 23.22
N THR A 72 -12.88 -7.92 23.55
CA THR A 72 -12.06 -8.97 22.91
C THR A 72 -12.20 -9.00 21.40
N GLN A 73 -13.45 -8.97 20.91
CA GLN A 73 -13.70 -8.95 19.47
C GLN A 73 -13.13 -7.70 18.79
N GLY A 74 -13.16 -6.54 19.48
CA GLY A 74 -12.68 -5.28 18.94
C GLY A 74 -11.16 -5.26 18.75
N TRP A 75 -10.40 -5.61 19.79
CA TRP A 75 -8.94 -5.57 19.69
C TRP A 75 -8.40 -6.67 18.76
N GLN A 76 -9.04 -7.85 18.71
CA GLN A 76 -8.60 -8.94 17.82
C GLN A 76 -8.74 -8.56 16.35
N TRP A 77 -9.89 -8.03 15.93
CA TRP A 77 -10.07 -7.57 14.55
C TRP A 77 -9.14 -6.40 14.21
N SER A 78 -8.89 -5.50 15.18
CA SER A 78 -7.96 -4.38 15.00
C SER A 78 -6.52 -4.86 14.85
N LEU A 79 -6.11 -5.87 15.62
CA LEU A 79 -4.79 -6.47 15.52
C LEU A 79 -4.60 -7.17 14.17
N ILE A 80 -5.59 -7.97 13.73
CA ILE A 80 -5.58 -8.60 12.41
C ILE A 80 -5.44 -7.54 11.31
N ALA A 81 -6.21 -6.44 11.39
CA ALA A 81 -6.11 -5.34 10.43
C ALA A 81 -4.71 -4.71 10.41
N GLY A 82 -4.11 -4.45 11.57
CA GLY A 82 -2.75 -3.94 11.69
C GLY A 82 -1.70 -4.89 11.10
N THR A 83 -1.82 -6.20 11.38
CA THR A 83 -0.95 -7.24 10.83
C THR A 83 -1.09 -7.33 9.30
N LEU A 84 -2.30 -7.29 8.75
CA LEU A 84 -2.52 -7.27 7.30
C LEU A 84 -1.86 -6.03 6.65
N GLY A 85 -1.97 -4.86 7.29
CA GLY A 85 -1.30 -3.64 6.83
C GLY A 85 0.24 -3.74 6.83
N ALA A 86 0.81 -4.33 7.89
CA ALA A 86 2.27 -4.55 7.97
C ALA A 86 2.77 -5.58 6.96
N ILE A 87 2.05 -6.69 6.77
CA ILE A 87 2.36 -7.69 5.75
C ILE A 87 2.26 -7.08 4.34
N GLY A 88 1.23 -6.27 4.08
CA GLY A 88 1.09 -5.55 2.82
C GLY A 88 2.27 -4.64 2.54
N ALA A 89 2.68 -3.82 3.52
CA ALA A 89 3.86 -2.95 3.45
C ALA A 89 5.16 -3.72 3.16
N LEU A 90 5.38 -4.86 3.82
CA LEU A 90 6.50 -5.75 3.52
C LEU A 90 6.41 -6.31 2.09
N GLY A 91 5.23 -6.72 1.66
CA GLY A 91 4.97 -7.18 0.29
C GLY A 91 5.36 -6.15 -0.77
N VAL A 92 5.10 -4.85 -0.52
CA VAL A 92 5.51 -3.76 -1.41
C VAL A 92 7.04 -3.72 -1.55
N LEU A 93 7.79 -3.80 -0.45
CA LEU A 93 9.26 -3.83 -0.48
C LEU A 93 9.82 -5.03 -1.23
N LEU A 94 9.24 -6.20 -0.98
CA LEU A 94 9.65 -7.43 -1.66
C LEU A 94 9.34 -7.35 -3.17
N ALA A 95 8.23 -6.74 -3.55
CA ALA A 95 7.90 -6.49 -4.95
C ALA A 95 8.90 -5.52 -5.61
N PHE A 96 9.27 -4.42 -4.93
CA PHE A 96 10.34 -3.54 -5.40
C PHE A 96 11.68 -4.26 -5.52
N GLY A 97 11.94 -5.24 -4.66
CA GLY A 97 13.16 -6.03 -4.74
C GLY A 97 13.23 -6.99 -5.93
N LYS A 98 12.08 -7.38 -6.50
CA LYS A 98 11.98 -8.31 -7.63
C LYS A 98 11.60 -7.63 -8.94
N MET A 99 11.51 -6.30 -8.95
CA MET A 99 11.11 -5.56 -10.13
C MET A 99 12.27 -5.49 -11.16
N PRO A 100 11.97 -5.51 -12.47
CA PRO A 100 12.99 -5.33 -13.49
C PRO A 100 13.54 -3.89 -13.47
N SER A 101 14.80 -3.72 -13.91
CA SER A 101 15.44 -2.41 -14.09
C SER A 101 15.14 -1.86 -15.50
N PRO A 102 14.85 -0.55 -15.67
CA PRO A 102 14.75 0.49 -14.64
C PRO A 102 13.50 0.33 -13.76
N ALA A 103 13.53 0.85 -12.53
CA ALA A 103 12.43 0.66 -11.58
C ALA A 103 11.10 1.26 -12.06
N TYR A 104 10.09 0.41 -12.23
CA TYR A 104 8.70 0.76 -12.52
C TYR A 104 7.80 0.78 -11.27
N VAL A 105 8.08 1.67 -10.31
CA VAL A 105 7.23 1.84 -9.10
C VAL A 105 5.75 2.05 -9.45
N PRO A 106 5.38 2.86 -10.48
CA PRO A 106 3.98 3.05 -10.83
C PRO A 106 3.25 1.76 -11.21
N VAL A 107 3.95 0.78 -11.80
CA VAL A 107 3.35 -0.51 -12.19
C VAL A 107 2.92 -1.30 -10.95
N ILE A 108 3.82 -1.46 -9.98
CA ILE A 108 3.54 -2.22 -8.75
C ILE A 108 2.42 -1.53 -7.96
N MET A 109 2.53 -0.21 -7.80
CA MET A 109 1.53 0.58 -7.08
C MET A 109 0.16 0.48 -7.76
N SER A 110 0.09 0.56 -9.09
CA SER A 110 -1.20 0.49 -9.82
C SER A 110 -1.88 -0.86 -9.65
N ILE A 111 -1.13 -1.96 -9.67
CA ILE A 111 -1.68 -3.30 -9.43
C ILE A 111 -2.29 -3.38 -8.02
N ILE A 112 -1.56 -2.87 -7.01
CA ILE A 112 -2.01 -2.90 -5.61
C ILE A 112 -3.25 -2.02 -5.42
N PHE A 113 -3.22 -0.77 -5.88
CA PHE A 113 -4.30 0.19 -5.62
C PHE A 113 -5.52 0.00 -6.51
N ALA A 114 -5.38 -0.66 -7.68
CA ALA A 114 -6.54 -1.14 -8.43
C ALA A 114 -7.12 -2.42 -7.82
N GLY A 115 -6.27 -3.34 -7.35
CA GLY A 115 -6.69 -4.63 -6.81
C GLY A 115 -7.30 -4.58 -5.40
N ALA A 116 -6.77 -3.76 -4.51
CA ALA A 116 -7.21 -3.69 -3.11
C ALA A 116 -8.71 -3.33 -2.96
N PRO A 117 -9.26 -2.33 -3.69
CA PRO A 117 -10.69 -2.06 -3.69
C PRO A 117 -11.53 -3.26 -4.17
N MET A 118 -11.04 -4.04 -5.13
CA MET A 118 -11.73 -5.22 -5.65
C MET A 118 -11.79 -6.34 -4.61
N VAL A 119 -10.67 -6.61 -3.93
CA VAL A 119 -10.63 -7.57 -2.82
C VAL A 119 -11.59 -7.12 -1.72
N ASN A 120 -11.56 -5.85 -1.34
CA ASN A 120 -12.47 -5.30 -0.35
C ASN A 120 -13.94 -5.44 -0.77
N ALA A 121 -14.26 -5.16 -2.04
CA ALA A 121 -15.61 -5.34 -2.58
C ALA A 121 -16.11 -6.77 -2.39
N VAL A 122 -15.33 -7.78 -2.78
CA VAL A 122 -15.70 -9.19 -2.63
C VAL A 122 -15.83 -9.60 -1.15
N VAL A 123 -14.85 -9.22 -0.32
CA VAL A 123 -14.84 -9.58 1.10
C VAL A 123 -16.01 -8.94 1.85
N SER A 124 -16.28 -7.65 1.63
CA SER A 124 -17.41 -6.95 2.23
C SER A 124 -18.74 -7.52 1.79
N THR A 125 -18.95 -7.73 0.48
CA THR A 125 -20.20 -8.32 -0.02
C THR A 125 -20.44 -9.71 0.55
N THR A 126 -19.39 -10.52 0.67
CA THR A 126 -19.48 -11.87 1.26
C THR A 126 -19.79 -11.81 2.74
N LYS A 127 -19.03 -11.02 3.50
CA LYS A 127 -19.19 -10.89 4.95
C LYS A 127 -20.59 -10.40 5.33
N GLU A 128 -21.17 -9.51 4.53
CA GLU A 128 -22.48 -8.94 4.77
C GLU A 128 -23.63 -9.78 4.16
N GLY A 129 -23.33 -10.88 3.45
CA GLY A 129 -24.35 -11.71 2.81
C GLY A 129 -25.09 -11.01 1.64
N ASN A 130 -24.47 -9.98 1.06
CA ASN A 130 -25.13 -9.05 0.14
C ASN A 130 -25.09 -9.47 -1.33
N TRP A 131 -24.70 -10.71 -1.63
CA TRP A 131 -24.57 -11.22 -3.00
C TRP A 131 -25.86 -11.11 -3.82
N ALA A 132 -27.03 -11.31 -3.19
CA ALA A 132 -28.33 -11.17 -3.84
C ALA A 132 -28.66 -9.72 -4.27
N PHE A 133 -27.98 -8.72 -3.71
CA PHE A 133 -28.21 -7.30 -3.98
C PHE A 133 -27.15 -6.68 -4.89
N VAL A 134 -26.21 -7.48 -5.40
CA VAL A 134 -25.17 -6.99 -6.32
C VAL A 134 -25.81 -6.52 -7.62
N LYS A 135 -25.60 -5.24 -7.93
CA LYS A 135 -26.10 -4.61 -9.16
C LYS A 135 -24.99 -4.55 -10.21
N TRP A 136 -25.38 -4.59 -11.49
CA TRP A 136 -24.46 -4.47 -12.62
C TRP A 136 -23.49 -3.28 -12.56
N PRO A 137 -23.90 -2.06 -12.14
CA PRO A 137 -22.96 -0.94 -12.01
C PRO A 137 -21.81 -1.19 -11.01
N PHE A 138 -22.05 -1.95 -9.94
CA PHE A 138 -21.01 -2.31 -8.97
C PHE A 138 -19.95 -3.23 -9.62
N VAL A 139 -20.42 -4.25 -10.34
CA VAL A 139 -19.54 -5.16 -11.10
C VAL A 139 -18.77 -4.41 -12.19
N LEU A 140 -19.45 -3.50 -12.89
CA LEU A 140 -18.81 -2.65 -13.90
C LEU A 140 -17.74 -1.76 -13.27
N GLY A 141 -17.98 -1.18 -12.10
CA GLY A 141 -16.98 -0.40 -11.36
C GLY A 141 -15.72 -1.21 -11.04
N ILE A 142 -15.88 -2.47 -10.60
CA ILE A 142 -14.76 -3.40 -10.37
C ILE A 142 -13.99 -3.65 -11.68
N ALA A 143 -14.69 -3.91 -12.77
CA ALA A 143 -14.06 -4.14 -14.08
C ALA A 143 -13.32 -2.91 -14.59
N MET A 144 -13.89 -1.71 -14.41
CA MET A 144 -13.26 -0.45 -14.78
C MET A 144 -12.02 -0.14 -13.93
N ALA A 145 -12.04 -0.46 -12.63
CA ALA A 145 -10.86 -0.34 -11.78
C ALA A 145 -9.73 -1.26 -12.26
N ALA A 146 -10.05 -2.53 -12.58
CA ALA A 146 -9.09 -3.48 -13.13
C ALA A 146 -8.51 -3.00 -14.47
N LEU A 147 -9.38 -2.50 -15.36
CA LEU A 147 -8.96 -1.95 -16.65
C LEU A 147 -8.07 -0.71 -16.48
N GLY A 148 -8.44 0.21 -15.59
CA GLY A 148 -7.63 1.39 -15.27
C GLY A 148 -6.25 1.01 -14.74
N GLY A 149 -6.18 0.08 -13.78
CA GLY A 149 -4.94 -0.48 -13.29
C GLY A 149 -4.09 -1.11 -14.40
N TYR A 150 -4.70 -1.91 -15.27
CA TYR A 150 -4.04 -2.52 -16.42
C TYR A 150 -3.46 -1.46 -17.38
N LEU A 151 -4.22 -0.43 -17.72
CA LEU A 151 -3.79 0.62 -18.63
C LEU A 151 -2.61 1.40 -18.06
N ILE A 152 -2.64 1.78 -16.78
CA ILE A 152 -1.52 2.46 -16.12
C ILE A 152 -0.28 1.56 -16.11
N THR A 153 -0.45 0.27 -15.80
CA THR A 153 0.65 -0.69 -15.79
C THR A 153 1.26 -0.89 -17.18
N LYS A 154 0.43 -1.08 -18.21
CA LYS A 154 0.87 -1.37 -19.58
C LYS A 154 1.54 -0.16 -20.24
N HIS A 155 0.98 1.02 -20.02
CA HIS A 155 1.41 2.26 -20.66
C HIS A 155 2.26 3.14 -19.73
N ALA A 156 2.79 2.57 -18.64
CA ALA A 156 3.72 3.27 -17.76
C ALA A 156 4.90 3.83 -18.58
N PRO A 157 5.24 5.12 -18.41
CA PRO A 157 6.32 5.74 -19.18
C PRO A 157 7.64 5.04 -18.88
N LYS A 158 8.36 4.65 -19.94
CA LYS A 158 9.68 4.01 -19.85
C LYS A 158 10.77 4.97 -20.32
N PRO A 159 11.98 4.94 -19.73
CA PRO A 159 13.09 5.68 -20.30
C PRO A 159 13.34 5.27 -21.75
N PRO A 160 13.78 6.18 -22.63
CA PRO A 160 14.17 5.84 -24.00
C PRO A 160 15.18 4.69 -23.99
N LYS A 161 15.02 3.73 -24.90
CA LYS A 161 16.02 2.66 -25.10
C LYS A 161 17.34 3.34 -25.49
N ALA A 162 18.41 3.13 -24.72
CA ALA A 162 19.72 3.65 -25.08
C ALA A 162 20.10 3.12 -26.49
N PRO A 163 20.69 3.96 -27.36
CA PRO A 163 21.22 3.48 -28.65
C PRO A 163 22.19 2.33 -28.40
N PRO A 164 22.24 1.30 -29.26
CA PRO A 164 23.26 0.27 -29.18
C PRO A 164 24.62 0.96 -29.13
N ALA A 165 25.45 0.63 -28.12
CA ALA A 165 26.80 1.13 -28.05
C ALA A 165 27.51 0.74 -29.35
N ALA A 166 27.82 1.74 -30.19
CA ALA A 166 28.68 1.52 -31.33
C ALA A 166 29.97 0.91 -30.79
N GLU A 167 30.34 -0.28 -31.29
CA GLU A 167 31.66 -0.86 -31.09
C GLU A 167 32.68 0.24 -31.34
N ALA A 168 33.30 0.73 -30.26
CA ALA A 168 34.48 1.56 -30.36
C ALA A 168 35.60 0.66 -30.89
N SER A 169 35.63 0.54 -32.22
CA SER A 169 36.81 0.61 -33.06
C SER A 169 38.10 0.32 -32.30
N ARG A 170 38.56 -0.93 -32.38
CA ARG A 170 40.00 -1.22 -32.29
C ARG A 170 40.70 -0.43 -33.40
N SER A 171 41.51 0.55 -33.02
CA SER A 171 42.60 1.10 -33.83
C SER A 171 43.83 1.23 -32.96
#